data_AF-A0A4Q0I1K0-F1
#
_entry.id   AF-A0A4Q0I1K0-F1
#
_cell.length_a   1.000
_cell.length_b   1.000
_cell.length_c   1.000
_cell.angle_alpha   90.00
_cell.angle_beta   90.00
_cell.angle_gamma   90.00
#
_symmetry.space_group_name_H-M   'P 1'
#
loop_
_entity.id
_entity.type
_entity.pdbx_description
1 polymer ?
#
loop_
_entity_poly.entity_id
_entity_poly.type
_entity_poly.pdbx_seq_one_letter_code
_entity_poly.pdbx_strand_id
1 'polypeptide(L)'
;MLDKVNFLTKKVKDKAGRLKYVYDGTITNGASISSLDRSKLITYEYYDNGARKSVLYPEFAKNGQTYRYEEVYDYYPDGTLNNLINRRVKVVNQGTPIVDAE
;
A
#
# COMPACT_ATOMS: atom_id res chain seq x y z
N MET A 1 21.34 21.24 15.36
CA MET A 1 21.00 19.89 15.85
C MET A 1 19.94 19.34 14.91
N LEU A 2 20.23 18.31 14.12
CA LEU A 2 19.17 17.56 13.45
C LEU A 2 18.56 16.66 14.51
N ASP A 3 17.31 16.92 14.88
CA ASP A 3 16.54 15.99 15.69
C ASP A 3 16.52 14.65 14.95
N LYS A 4 17.06 13.61 15.60
CA LYS A 4 16.85 12.22 15.17
C LYS A 4 15.36 11.96 15.28
N VAL A 5 14.63 12.20 14.19
CA VAL A 5 13.28 11.68 14.03
C VAL A 5 13.44 10.16 14.01
N ASN A 6 13.17 9.52 15.15
CA ASN A 6 12.97 8.08 15.19
C ASN A 6 11.69 7.80 14.39
N PHE A 7 11.85 7.55 13.08
CA PHE A 7 10.81 6.99 12.24
C PHE A 7 10.49 5.59 12.77
N LEU A 8 9.53 5.49 13.68
CA LEU A 8 9.01 4.23 14.17
C LEU A 8 8.15 3.59 13.07
N THR A 9 8.81 3.00 12.07
CA THR A 9 8.11 2.22 11.05
C THR A 9 7.50 0.98 11.69
N LYS A 10 6.17 0.89 11.71
CA LYS A 10 5.44 -0.27 12.24
C LYS A 10 5.06 -1.22 11.13
N LYS A 11 5.37 -2.50 11.31
CA LYS A 11 4.96 -3.59 10.42
C LYS A 11 3.85 -4.38 11.09
N VAL A 12 2.69 -4.42 10.45
CA VAL A 12 1.53 -5.21 10.90
C VAL A 12 1.42 -6.43 10.01
N LYS A 13 1.31 -7.61 10.61
CA LYS A 13 1.17 -8.88 9.90
C LYS A 13 -0.26 -9.41 10.00
N ASP A 14 -0.69 -10.17 8.99
CA ASP A 14 -1.93 -10.93 9.06
C ASP A 14 -1.79 -12.18 9.94
N LYS A 15 -2.87 -12.95 10.09
CA LYS A 15 -2.87 -14.20 10.88
C LYS A 15 -1.89 -15.25 10.36
N ALA A 16 -1.55 -15.20 9.07
CA ALA A 16 -0.58 -16.10 8.43
C ALA A 16 0.87 -15.57 8.53
N GLY A 17 1.10 -14.46 9.21
CA GLY A 17 2.44 -13.87 9.39
C GLY A 17 2.94 -13.06 8.19
N ARG A 18 2.12 -12.86 7.17
CA ARG A 18 2.45 -12.05 5.98
C ARG A 18 2.28 -10.58 6.30
N LEU A 19 3.07 -9.70 5.67
CA LEU A 19 2.91 -8.25 5.84
C LEU A 19 1.52 -7.86 5.38
N LYS A 20 0.73 -7.20 6.23
CA LYS A 20 -0.57 -6.65 5.85
C LYS A 20 -0.49 -5.15 5.62
N TYR A 21 0.23 -4.45 6.51
CA TYR A 21 0.48 -3.01 6.41
C TYR A 21 1.87 -2.66 6.92
N VAL A 22 2.48 -1.64 6.34
CA VAL A 22 3.63 -0.94 6.89
C VAL A 22 3.26 0.52 7.04
N TYR A 23 3.42 1.08 8.24
CA TYR A 23 3.05 2.46 8.53
C TYR A 23 4.26 3.20 9.10
N ASP A 24 4.61 4.32 8.49
CA ASP A 24 5.71 5.16 8.96
C ASP A 24 5.21 6.15 10.02
N GLY A 25 5.10 5.67 11.26
CA GLY A 25 4.59 6.46 12.37
C GLY A 25 4.01 5.62 13.49
N THR A 26 3.36 6.27 14.45
CA THR A 26 2.76 5.57 15.58
C THR A 26 1.33 5.15 15.26
N ILE A 27 1.05 3.86 15.38
CA ILE A 27 -0.32 3.32 15.39
C ILE A 27 -0.76 3.21 16.86
N THR A 28 -1.77 3.99 17.24
CA THR A 28 -2.42 3.91 18.55
C THR A 28 -3.21 2.61 18.68
N ASN A 29 -3.20 2.00 19.86
CA ASN A 29 -3.96 0.77 20.10
C ASN A 29 -5.47 1.01 19.86
N GLY A 30 -6.12 0.11 19.14
CA GLY A 30 -7.55 0.22 18.79
C GLY A 30 -7.86 1.14 17.59
N ALA A 31 -6.88 1.80 16.98
CA ALA A 31 -7.12 2.60 15.78
C ALA A 31 -7.53 1.71 14.58
N SER A 32 -8.55 2.14 13.84
CA SER A 32 -8.89 1.50 12.57
C SER A 32 -7.81 1.80 11.54
N ILE A 33 -7.50 0.84 10.68
CA ILE A 33 -6.58 1.08 9.55
C ILE A 33 -7.12 2.17 8.61
N SER A 34 -8.44 2.27 8.49
CA SER A 34 -9.09 3.26 7.64
C SER A 34 -8.90 4.69 8.12
N SER A 35 -8.51 4.89 9.39
CA SER A 35 -8.23 6.21 9.98
C SER A 35 -6.75 6.57 9.97
N LEU A 36 -5.86 5.73 9.45
CA LEU A 36 -4.45 6.07 9.34
C LEU A 36 -4.19 7.02 8.18
N ASP A 37 -3.21 7.91 8.36
CA ASP A 37 -2.70 8.81 7.34
C ASP A 37 -2.17 8.01 6.13
N ARG A 38 -2.87 8.12 5.00
CA ARG A 38 -2.53 7.39 3.77
C ARG A 38 -1.20 7.81 3.16
N SER A 39 -0.69 9.01 3.49
CA SER A 39 0.63 9.46 3.03
C SER A 39 1.80 8.76 3.71
N LYS A 40 1.52 7.88 4.69
CA LYS A 40 2.50 7.10 5.44
C LYS A 40 2.21 5.61 5.45
N LEU A 41 1.23 5.15 4.68
CA LEU A 41 0.72 3.78 4.74
C LEU A 41 1.04 3.02 3.46
N ILE A 42 1.68 1.86 3.62
CA ILE A 42 1.79 0.82 2.59
C ILE A 42 0.82 -0.31 2.94
N THR A 43 0.03 -0.76 1.97
CA THR A 43 -0.91 -1.87 2.12
C THR A 43 -0.52 -3.04 1.21
N TYR A 44 -0.66 -4.26 1.71
CA TYR A 44 -0.41 -5.48 0.96
C TYR A 44 -1.70 -6.29 0.88
N GLU A 45 -2.05 -6.71 -0.33
CA GLU A 45 -3.14 -7.67 -0.56
C GLU A 45 -2.58 -8.98 -1.07
N TYR A 46 -3.30 -10.06 -0.79
CA TYR A 46 -2.93 -11.41 -1.18
C TYR A 46 -4.15 -12.13 -1.75
N TYR A 47 -3.90 -13.04 -2.68
CA TYR A 47 -4.85 -14.06 -3.07
C TYR A 47 -5.01 -15.11 -1.97
N ASP A 48 -6.09 -15.89 -2.05
CA ASP A 48 -6.39 -16.96 -1.09
C ASP A 48 -5.29 -18.03 -1.04
N ASN A 49 -4.60 -18.26 -2.17
CA ASN A 49 -3.49 -19.20 -2.29
C ASN A 49 -2.17 -18.73 -1.66
N GLY A 50 -2.13 -17.53 -1.06
CA GLY A 50 -0.92 -17.02 -0.42
C GLY A 50 -0.15 -16.00 -1.24
N ALA A 51 -0.33 -15.97 -2.57
CA ALA A 51 0.44 -15.13 -3.47
C ALA A 51 0.08 -13.64 -3.29
N ARG A 52 1.06 -12.76 -3.45
CA ARG A 52 0.85 -11.30 -3.32
C ARG A 52 0.01 -10.82 -4.48
N LYS A 53 -1.11 -10.15 -4.22
CA LYS A 53 -2.01 -9.60 -5.24
C LYS A 53 -1.64 -8.17 -5.61
N SER A 54 -1.38 -7.33 -4.61
CA SER A 54 -1.02 -5.93 -4.83
C SER A 54 -0.21 -5.35 -3.69
N VAL A 55 0.53 -4.29 -3.99
CA VAL A 55 1.12 -3.36 -3.01
C VAL A 55 0.64 -1.96 -3.33
N LEU A 56 0.02 -1.30 -2.37
CA LEU A 56 -0.39 0.10 -2.49
C LEU A 56 0.57 0.95 -1.66
N TYR A 57 1.29 1.85 -2.32
CA TYR A 57 2.25 2.76 -1.69
C TYR A 57 1.58 4.01 -1.12
N PRO A 58 2.30 4.81 -0.31
CA PRO A 58 1.71 5.97 0.32
C PRO A 58 1.20 7.01 -0.69
N GLU A 59 0.11 7.66 -0.31
CA GLU A 59 -0.53 8.67 -1.14
C GLU A 59 0.23 10.01 -1.10
N PHE A 60 0.28 10.71 -2.23
CA PHE A 60 0.92 12.02 -2.33
C PHE A 60 0.12 12.97 -3.21
N ALA A 61 0.20 14.26 -2.91
CA ALA A 61 -0.44 15.30 -3.69
C ALA A 61 0.49 15.79 -4.81
N LYS A 62 -0.04 15.89 -6.04
CA LYS A 62 0.63 16.50 -7.20
C LYS A 62 -0.42 17.26 -8.00
N ASN A 63 -0.16 18.53 -8.34
CA ASN A 63 -1.07 19.36 -9.15
C ASN A 63 -2.53 19.40 -8.64
N GLY A 64 -2.72 19.49 -7.31
CA GLY A 64 -4.06 19.52 -6.70
C GLY A 64 -4.82 18.19 -6.74
N GLN A 65 -4.18 17.10 -7.14
CA GLN A 65 -4.74 15.75 -7.18
C GLN A 65 -3.96 14.82 -6.26
N THR A 66 -4.63 13.78 -5.76
CA THR A 66 -4.00 12.74 -4.92
C THR A 66 -3.65 11.54 -5.80
N TYR A 67 -2.44 11.05 -5.66
CA TYR A 67 -1.93 9.88 -6.38
C TYR A 67 -1.32 8.88 -5.42
N ARG A 68 -1.10 7.66 -5.92
CA ARG A 68 -0.20 6.67 -5.30
C ARG A 68 0.47 5.85 -6.38
N TYR A 69 1.59 5.22 -6.03
CA TYR A 69 2.11 4.11 -6.80
C TYR A 69 1.44 2.80 -6.35
N GLU A 70 1.26 1.88 -7.28
CA GLU A 70 0.85 0.51 -6.95
C GLU A 70 1.57 -0.53 -7.81
N GLU A 71 1.82 -1.67 -7.18
CA GLU A 71 2.23 -2.91 -7.83
C GLU A 71 1.02 -3.84 -7.92
N VAL A 72 0.77 -4.39 -9.09
CA VAL A 72 -0.27 -5.42 -9.31
C VAL A 72 0.39 -6.66 -9.88
N TYR A 73 0.06 -7.80 -9.29
CA TYR A 73 0.66 -9.08 -9.58
C TYR A 73 -0.39 -10.04 -10.12
N ASP A 74 -0.10 -10.62 -11.29
CA ASP A 74 -0.90 -11.67 -11.90
C ASP A 74 -0.06 -12.94 -12.05
N TYR A 75 -0.68 -14.09 -11.82
CA TYR A 75 -0.02 -15.40 -11.84
C TYR A 75 -0.72 -16.33 -12.81
N TYR A 76 0.04 -17.26 -13.35
CA TYR A 76 -0.52 -18.43 -14.02
C TYR A 76 -1.14 -19.41 -13.01
N PRO A 77 -1.97 -20.37 -13.46
CA PRO A 77 -2.59 -21.36 -12.57
C PRO A 77 -1.60 -22.23 -11.77
N ASP A 78 -0.38 -22.41 -12.27
CA ASP A 78 0.69 -23.14 -11.60
C ASP A 78 1.39 -22.32 -10.49
N GLY A 79 1.00 -21.05 -10.31
CA GLY A 79 1.59 -20.13 -9.33
C GLY A 79 2.81 -19.37 -9.84
N THR A 80 3.24 -19.58 -11.09
CA THR A 80 4.33 -18.80 -11.70
C THR A 80 3.85 -17.36 -11.92
N LEU A 81 4.68 -16.37 -11.54
CA LEU A 81 4.39 -14.97 -11.80
C LEU A 81 4.31 -14.74 -13.31
N ASN A 82 3.15 -14.29 -13.78
CA ASN A 82 2.91 -13.96 -15.17
C ASN A 82 3.29 -12.50 -15.44
N ASN A 83 2.68 -11.57 -14.70
CA ASN A 83 2.90 -10.14 -14.89
C ASN A 83 3.09 -9.42 -13.55
N LEU A 84 3.96 -8.40 -13.57
CA LEU A 84 4.10 -7.38 -12.54
C LEU A 84 3.95 -6.01 -13.19
N ILE A 85 2.89 -5.29 -12.83
CA ILE A 85 2.64 -3.94 -13.33
C ILE A 85 2.94 -2.95 -12.21
N ASN A 86 3.86 -2.02 -12.47
CA ASN A 86 4.12 -0.84 -11.65
C ASN A 86 3.44 0.35 -12.31
N ARG A 87 2.55 1.04 -11.60
CA ARG A 87 1.84 2.19 -12.15
C ARG A 87 1.58 3.26 -11.11
N ARG A 88 1.45 4.50 -11.58
CA ARG A 88 0.83 5.57 -10.80
C ARG A 88 -0.67 5.58 -11.07
N VAL A 89 -1.45 5.73 -10.00
CA VAL A 89 -2.90 5.89 -10.10
C VAL A 89 -3.33 7.16 -9.39
N LYS A 90 -4.29 7.86 -9.98
CA LYS A 90 -5.05 8.92 -9.34
C LYS A 90 -6.06 8.31 -8.36
N VAL A 91 -5.98 8.74 -7.11
CA VAL A 91 -6.89 8.33 -6.05
C VAL A 91 -8.12 9.24 -6.10
N VAL A 92 -9.29 8.64 -6.33
CA VAL A 92 -10.58 9.35 -6.33
C VAL A 92 -11.32 9.00 -5.04
N ASN A 93 -11.73 10.02 -4.28
CA ASN A 93 -12.34 9.86 -2.94
C ASN A 93 -13.70 9.13 -2.93
N GLN A 94 -14.26 8.80 -4.11
CA GLN A 94 -15.41 7.91 -4.29
C GLN A 94 -15.29 7.19 -5.65
N GLY A 95 -14.71 5.97 -5.67
CA GLY A 95 -14.69 5.11 -6.86
C GLY A 95 -13.35 4.43 -7.16
N THR A 96 -13.36 3.54 -8.15
CA THR A 96 -12.17 2.81 -8.62
C THR A 96 -11.06 3.79 -9.04
N PRO A 97 -9.80 3.59 -8.60
CA PRO A 97 -8.68 4.44 -9.00
C PRO A 97 -8.52 4.52 -10.53
N ILE A 98 -8.13 5.70 -11.03
CA ILE A 98 -7.89 5.91 -12.46
C ILE A 98 -6.38 5.80 -12.70
N VAL A 99 -5.96 4.95 -13.64
CA VAL A 99 -4.55 4.84 -14.03
C VAL A 99 -4.10 6.12 -14.71
N ASP A 100 -3.00 6.69 -14.22
CA ASP A 100 -2.39 7.89 -14.79
C ASP A 100 -1.24 7.45 -15.69
N ALA A 101 -1.41 7.61 -17.00
CA ALA A 101 -0.34 7.37 -17.97
C ALA A 101 0.58 8.58 -17.94
N GLU A 102 1.68 8.47 -17.21
CA GLU A 102 2.78 9.44 -17.25
C GLU A 102 3.71 9.16 -18.43
#